data_AF-A0A376U823-F1
#
_entry.id   AF-A0A376U823-F1
#
_cell.length_a   1.000
_cell.length_b   1.000
_cell.length_c   1.000
_cell.angle_alpha   90.00
_cell.angle_beta   90.00
_cell.angle_gamma   90.00
#
_symmetry.space_group_name_H-M   'P 1'
#
loop_
_entity.id
_entity.type
_entity.pdbx_description
1 polymer ?
#
loop_
_entity_poly.entity_id
_entity_poly.type
_entity_poly.pdbx_seq_one_letter_code
_entity_poly.pdbx_strand_id
1 'polypeptide(L)' 'MEFLPEIKPYRLDLLHSVTAESEEPLSTGQIKRIETLMRNLMPWRKGPFSLYGVNIDTEWRSDWKWIVFCPIFLI' A
#
# COMPACT_ATOMS: atom_id res chain seq x y z
N MET A 1 -16.72 -2.70 -10.66
CA MET A 1 -15.47 -2.17 -10.07
C MET A 1 -15.77 -1.74 -8.62
N GLU A 2 -16.43 -2.60 -7.83
CA GLU A 2 -17.18 -2.21 -6.60
C GLU A 2 -16.96 -3.20 -5.43
N PHE A 3 -15.87 -3.97 -5.43
CA PHE A 3 -15.65 -5.01 -4.40
C PHE A 3 -14.63 -4.65 -3.33
N LEU A 4 -13.99 -3.49 -3.46
CA LEU A 4 -13.06 -2.96 -2.46
C LEU A 4 -13.86 -2.36 -1.32
N PRO A 5 -13.72 -2.87 -0.09
CA PRO A 5 -14.35 -2.26 1.07
C PRO A 5 -13.78 -0.84 1.22
N GLU A 6 -14.67 0.12 1.43
CA GLU A 6 -14.28 1.50 1.71
C GLU A 6 -13.79 1.55 3.16
N ILE A 7 -12.49 1.34 3.36
CA ILE A 7 -11.86 1.32 4.68
C ILE A 7 -11.14 2.66 4.86
N LYS A 8 -11.59 3.44 5.86
CA LYS A 8 -10.84 4.62 6.30
C LYS A 8 -9.63 4.14 7.12
N PRO A 9 -8.39 4.43 6.68
CA PRO A 9 -7.22 4.07 7.46
C PRO A 9 -7.19 4.88 8.75
N TYR A 10 -6.82 4.22 9.85
CA TYR A 10 -6.61 4.88 11.14
C TYR A 10 -5.26 5.60 11.13
N ARG A 11 -4.22 4.93 10.63
CA ARG A 11 -2.91 5.53 10.36
C ARG A 11 -2.59 5.39 8.88
N LEU A 12 -2.11 6.49 8.33
CA LEU A 12 -1.70 6.59 6.95
C LEU A 12 -0.33 7.27 6.91
N ASP A 13 0.69 6.51 6.51
CA ASP A 13 1.98 7.06 6.13
C ASP A 13 1.99 7.17 4.60
N LEU A 14 2.25 8.38 4.11
CA LEU A 14 2.50 8.69 2.69
C LEU A 14 3.85 9.40 2.51
N LEU A 15 4.55 9.68 3.62
CA LEU A 15 5.77 10.49 3.60
C LEU A 15 6.99 9.63 3.29
N HIS A 16 7.10 8.48 3.96
CA HIS A 16 8.25 7.57 3.80
C HIS A 16 7.90 6.32 3.01
N SER A 17 6.63 5.92 3.05
CA SER A 17 6.10 4.73 2.40
C SER A 17 4.62 4.97 2.08
N VAL A 18 4.00 4.10 1.29
CA VAL A 18 2.53 4.09 1.14
C VAL A 18 2.00 2.97 2.03
N THR A 19 1.77 3.32 3.31
CA THR A 19 1.36 2.39 4.35
C THR A 19 0.04 2.81 4.98
N ALA A 20 -0.93 1.89 5.00
CA ALA A 20 -2.23 2.10 5.62
C ALA A 20 -2.48 1.04 6.71
N GLU A 21 -2.81 1.49 7.92
CA GLU A 21 -3.10 0.63 9.07
C GLU A 21 -4.51 0.90 9.60
N SER A 22 -5.15 -0.15 10.11
CA SER A 22 -6.40 -0.07 10.86
C SER A 22 -6.11 -0.01 12.36
N GLU A 23 -7.04 0.56 13.13
CA GLU A 23 -6.92 0.66 14.60
C GLU A 23 -6.85 -0.72 15.26
N GLU A 24 -7.69 -1.65 14.79
CA GLU A 24 -7.66 -3.05 15.18
C GLU A 24 -7.14 -3.90 14.01
N PRO A 25 -6.38 -4.98 14.29
CA PRO A 25 -5.93 -5.89 13.24
C PRO A 25 -7.13 -6.54 12.55
N LEU A 26 -7.17 -6.45 11.22
CA LEU A 26 -8.24 -7.09 10.43
C LEU A 26 -8.22 -8.62 10.60
N SER A 27 -9.41 -9.21 10.51
CA SER A 27 -9.54 -10.66 10.52
C SER A 27 -8.79 -11.29 9.33
N THR A 28 -8.29 -12.51 9.51
CA THR A 28 -7.59 -13.27 8.46
C THR A 28 -8.42 -13.42 7.18
N GLY A 29 -9.75 -13.50 7.29
CA GLY A 29 -10.66 -13.54 6.15
C GLY A 29 -10.69 -12.23 5.35
N GLN A 30 -10.66 -11.08 6.03
CA GLN A 30 -10.61 -9.77 5.38
C GLN A 30 -9.24 -9.53 4.74
N ILE A 31 -8.15 -9.89 5.42
CA ILE A 31 -6.79 -9.84 4.87
C ILE A 31 -6.71 -10.65 3.57
N LYS A 32 -7.17 -11.90 3.58
CA LYS A 32 -7.17 -12.78 2.40
C LYS A 32 -8.04 -12.23 1.26
N ARG A 33 -9.17 -11.60 1.57
CA ARG A 33 -10.02 -10.93 0.58
C ARG A 33 -9.29 -9.75 -0.06
N ILE A 34 -8.65 -8.89 0.75
CA ILE A 34 -7.85 -7.76 0.26
C ILE A 34 -6.70 -8.28 -0.60
N GLU A 35 -5.96 -9.28 -0.13
CA GLU A 35 -4.86 -9.90 -0.89
C GLU A 35 -5.33 -10.43 -2.25
N THR A 36 -6.47 -11.14 -2.29
CA THR A 36 -7.03 -11.69 -3.53
C THR A 36 -7.44 -10.58 -4.51
N LEU A 37 -8.10 -9.53 -4.01
CA LEU A 37 -8.48 -8.37 -4.83
C LEU A 37 -7.24 -7.64 -5.37
N MET A 38 -6.20 -7.47 -4.55
CA MET A 38 -4.95 -6.85 -4.97
C MET A 38 -4.21 -7.70 -6.00
N ARG A 39 -4.18 -9.02 -5.84
CA ARG A 39 -3.63 -9.94 -6.86
C ARG A 39 -4.39 -9.85 -8.19
N ASN A 40 -5.72 -9.68 -8.15
CA ASN A 40 -6.52 -9.49 -9.37
C ASN A 40 -6.22 -8.16 -10.09
N LEU A 41 -5.64 -7.18 -9.41
CA LEU A 41 -5.22 -5.89 -9.96
C LEU A 41 -3.77 -5.90 -10.50
N MET A 42 -3.12 -7.06 -10.51
CA MET A 42 -1.84 -7.24 -11.19
C MET A 42 -1.97 -6.90 -12.70
N PRO A 43 -0.95 -6.28 -13.31
CA PRO A 43 0.41 -6.13 -12.81
C PRO A 43 0.68 -4.81 -12.06
N TRP A 44 1.16 -4.93 -10.81
CA TRP A 44 1.63 -3.79 -10.02
C TRP A 44 3.06 -3.44 -10.38
N ARG A 45 3.25 -2.35 -11.13
CA ARG A 45 4.57 -1.91 -11.61
C ARG A 45 5.30 -0.94 -10.68
N LYS A 46 4.64 -0.36 -9.67
CA LYS A 46 5.23 0.61 -8.72
C LYS A 46 4.83 0.20 -7.31
N GLY A 47 5.73 0.36 -6.36
CA GLY A 47 5.53 0.02 -4.96
C GLY A 47 6.87 0.13 -4.21
N PRO A 48 6.99 -0.47 -3.01
CA PRO A 48 6.06 -1.38 -2.33
C PRO A 48 4.88 -0.67 -1.66
N PHE A 49 3.80 -1.42 -1.44
CA PHE A 49 2.64 -0.97 -0.67
C PHE A 49 2.45 -1.86 0.55
N SER A 50 2.13 -1.26 1.70
CA SER A 50 1.72 -2.01 2.89
C SER A 50 0.29 -1.60 3.25
N LEU A 51 -0.67 -2.47 2.96
CA LEU A 51 -2.09 -2.19 3.18
C LEU A 51 -2.66 -3.19 4.18
N TYR A 52 -2.95 -2.73 5.38
CA TYR A 52 -3.66 -3.50 6.41
C TYR A 52 -2.99 -4.85 6.74
N GLY A 53 -1.67 -4.88 6.79
CA GLY A 53 -0.87 -6.09 7.01
C GLY A 53 -0.60 -6.93 5.75
N VAL A 54 -1.16 -6.56 4.60
CA VAL A 54 -0.81 -7.14 3.29
C VAL A 54 0.33 -6.33 2.68
N ASN A 55 1.49 -6.95 2.56
CA ASN A 55 2.63 -6.37 1.87
C ASN A 55 2.60 -6.77 0.39
N ILE A 56 2.48 -5.78 -0.49
CA ILE A 56 2.48 -5.96 -1.95
C ILE A 56 3.88 -5.60 -2.45
N ASP A 57 4.69 -6.63 -2.65
CA ASP A 57 5.99 -6.49 -3.30
C ASP A 57 5.81 -6.33 -4.81
N THR A 58 6.30 -5.21 -5.33
CA THR A 58 6.23 -4.89 -6.75
C THR A 58 7.61 -4.95 -7.38
N GLU A 59 7.66 -5.28 -8.67
CA GLU A 59 8.90 -5.51 -9.42
C GLU A 59 9.85 -4.30 -9.42
N TRP A 60 9.32 -3.07 -9.34
CA TRP A 60 10.13 -1.85 -9.23
C TRP A 60 10.05 -1.23 -7.83
N ARG A 61 11.20 -1.14 -7.16
CA ARG A 61 11.37 -0.33 -5.94
C ARG A 61 11.39 1.15 -6.30
N SER A 62 10.22 1.76 -6.29
CA SER A 62 10.05 3.17 -6.64
C SER A 62 10.55 4.11 -5.54
N ASP A 63 10.76 3.60 -4.32
CA ASP A 63 11.22 4.36 -3.15
C ASP A 63 12.59 4.96 -3.35
N TRP A 64 13.49 4.24 -4.03
CA TRP A 64 14.85 4.72 -4.27
C TRP A 64 14.86 5.96 -5.16
N LYS A 65 13.95 6.03 -6.13
CA LYS A 65 13.81 7.23 -6.96
C LYS A 65 13.21 8.39 -6.17
N TRP A 66 12.25 8.11 -5.28
CA TRP A 66 11.59 9.15 -4.47
C TRP A 66 12.52 9.77 -3.43
N ILE A 67 13.32 8.95 -2.73
CA ILE A 67 14.31 9.43 -1.75
C ILE A 67 15.34 10.36 -2.39
N VAL A 68 15.71 10.10 -3.66
CA VAL A 68 16.67 10.93 -4.40
C VAL A 68 16.03 12.25 -4.86
N PHE A 69 14.74 12.27 -5.20
CA PHE A 69 14.08 13.45 -5.78
C PHE A 69 13.41 14.37 -4.76
N CYS A 70 12.84 13.82 -3.69
CA CYS A 70 12.13 14.58 -2.65
C CYS A 70 12.96 15.73 -2.04
N PRO A 71 14.26 15.57 -1.69
CA PRO A 71 15.04 16.67 -1.14
C PRO A 71 15.37 17.78 -2.15
N ILE A 72 15.30 17.53 -3.46
CA ILE A 72 15.59 18.52 -4.50
C ILE A 72 14.41 19.49 -4.69
N PHE A 73 13.18 19.05 -4.41
CA PHE A 73 11.96 19.85 -4.59
C PHE A 73 11.55 20.67 -3.35
N LEU A 74 12.31 20.56 -2.26
CA LEU A 74 12.05 21.27 -0.99
C LEU A 74 12.93 22.53 -0.80
N ILE A 75 13.57 23.01 -1.87
CA ILE A 75 14.36 24.26 -1.92
C ILE A 75 13.62 25.32 -2.74
#